data_AF-A0A812WKD3-F1
#
_entry.id   AF-A0A812WKD3-F1
#
_cell.length_a   1.000
_cell.length_b   1.000
_cell.length_c   1.000
_cell.angle_alpha   90.00
_cell.angle_beta   90.00
_cell.angle_gamma   90.00
#
_symmetry.space_group_name_H-M   'P 1'
#
loop_
_entity.id
_entity.type
_entity.pdbx_description
1 polymer ?
#
loop_
_entity_poly.entity_id
_entity_poly.type
_entity_poly.pdbx_seq_one_letter_code
_entity_poly.pdbx_strand_id
1 'polypeptide(L)'
;MDCTGETARASDAARALKTSMPEVRKLTGGDVEGHFWWEKHEELLEAARKELGPLHEDVYHLCSSRGSELETASCLLPALRQALADASPAALRSQLVEVCRDAAGYAVYRFDIFAPDWCDRVLAELDHLEASGIPLRRPNGMNRYGAILSNLGFQEGLLQPLMRLVVKPLARELWPEWVDPMDCNETYGFVVRYRIGEDVELAEHADTSNVTLNVCPLASYGFGWHACRRASFH
;
A
#
# COMPACT_ATOMS: atom_id res chain seq x y z
N MET A 1 -41.09 28.61 12.00
CA MET A 1 -40.22 28.52 10.81
C MET A 1 -38.89 28.02 11.31
N ASP A 2 -38.72 26.72 11.24
CA ASP A 2 -37.53 26.03 11.72
C ASP A 2 -36.53 26.01 10.56
N CYS A 3 -35.53 26.88 10.62
CA CYS A 3 -34.45 26.93 9.64
C CYS A 3 -33.37 25.95 10.09
N THR A 4 -33.58 24.66 9.85
CA THR A 4 -32.47 23.70 9.83
C THR A 4 -31.65 23.99 8.58
N GLY A 5 -30.61 24.82 8.72
CA GLY A 5 -29.56 24.87 7.72
C GLY A 5 -28.92 23.49 7.67
N GLU A 6 -29.28 22.67 6.68
CA GLU A 6 -28.51 21.48 6.34
C GLU A 6 -27.09 21.93 6.05
N THR A 7 -26.19 21.70 6.99
CA THR A 7 -24.75 21.84 6.76
C THR A 7 -24.43 20.98 5.56
N ALA A 8 -23.97 21.59 4.46
CA ALA A 8 -23.64 20.85 3.25
C ALA A 8 -22.66 19.73 3.59
N ARG A 9 -23.00 18.49 3.24
CA ARG A 9 -22.16 17.31 3.52
C ARG A 9 -20.79 17.46 2.89
N ALA A 10 -19.74 17.12 3.64
CA ALA A 10 -18.37 17.16 3.14
C ALA A 10 -18.21 16.20 1.96
N SER A 11 -18.90 15.05 2.00
CA SER A 11 -18.92 14.09 0.90
C SER A 11 -19.44 14.67 -0.42
N ASP A 12 -20.48 15.50 -0.38
CA ASP A 12 -21.06 16.13 -1.58
C ASP A 12 -20.14 17.22 -2.14
N ALA A 13 -19.54 18.05 -1.27
CA ALA A 13 -18.55 19.05 -1.68
C ALA A 13 -17.28 18.40 -2.25
N ALA A 14 -16.80 17.31 -1.66
CA ALA A 14 -15.64 16.56 -2.15
C ALA A 14 -15.92 15.92 -3.52
N ARG A 15 -17.11 15.33 -3.74
CA ARG A 15 -17.50 14.79 -5.06
C ARG A 15 -17.49 15.85 -6.15
N ALA A 16 -17.91 17.08 -5.84
CA ALA A 16 -17.94 18.18 -6.80
C ALA A 16 -16.54 18.58 -7.32
N LEU A 17 -15.48 18.34 -6.52
CA LEU A 17 -14.09 18.60 -6.90
C LEU A 17 -13.61 17.78 -8.11
N LYS A 18 -14.29 16.68 -8.46
CA LYS A 18 -13.95 15.87 -9.66
C LYS A 18 -13.85 16.70 -10.94
N THR A 19 -14.62 17.78 -11.04
CA THR A 19 -14.64 18.65 -12.24
C THR A 19 -13.42 19.56 -12.34
N SER A 20 -12.72 19.81 -11.23
CA SER A 20 -11.54 20.68 -11.15
C SER A 20 -10.26 19.92 -10.81
N MET A 21 -10.31 18.58 -10.81
CA MET A 21 -9.15 17.74 -10.56
C MET A 21 -8.02 18.04 -11.57
N PRO A 22 -6.74 17.98 -11.14
CA PRO A 22 -5.60 18.13 -12.03
C PRO A 22 -5.69 17.16 -13.21
N GLU A 23 -5.38 17.65 -14.42
CA GLU A 23 -5.31 16.80 -15.60
C GLU A 23 -4.26 15.71 -15.44
N VAL A 24 -4.61 14.50 -15.88
CA VAL A 24 -3.67 13.39 -15.97
C VAL A 24 -2.68 13.70 -17.09
N ARG A 25 -1.40 13.88 -16.76
CA ARG A 25 -0.36 14.14 -17.75
C ARG A 25 0.70 13.06 -17.61
N LYS A 26 1.07 12.39 -18.70
CA LYS A 26 2.28 11.55 -18.70
C LYS A 26 3.50 12.45 -18.45
N LEU A 27 3.84 12.68 -17.18
CA LEU A 27 4.99 13.47 -16.79
C LEU A 27 6.19 12.54 -16.63
N THR A 28 7.31 12.91 -17.24
CA THR A 28 8.61 12.27 -17.04
C THR A 28 9.29 12.91 -15.83
N GLY A 29 9.83 12.12 -14.90
CA GLY A 29 10.70 12.62 -13.82
C GLY A 29 10.08 12.75 -12.42
N GLY A 30 8.97 12.06 -12.13
CA GLY A 30 8.44 11.97 -10.75
C GLY A 30 7.74 13.24 -10.25
N ASP A 31 7.34 14.13 -11.15
CA ASP A 31 6.59 15.34 -10.80
C ASP A 31 5.25 14.98 -10.15
N VAL A 32 4.98 15.56 -8.98
CA VAL A 32 3.79 15.27 -8.17
C VAL A 32 2.59 16.00 -8.78
N GLU A 33 1.91 15.31 -9.70
CA GLU A 33 0.73 15.81 -10.41
C GLU A 33 -0.23 16.58 -9.49
N GLY A 34 -0.33 17.89 -9.70
CA GLY A 34 -1.25 18.75 -8.98
C GLY A 34 -1.03 18.80 -7.47
N HIS A 35 0.21 18.69 -6.98
CA HIS A 35 0.57 18.76 -5.55
C HIS A 35 -0.23 19.81 -4.77
N PHE A 36 -0.18 21.07 -5.23
CA PHE A 36 -0.88 22.20 -4.59
C PHE A 36 -2.40 22.04 -4.55
N TRP A 37 -2.99 21.36 -5.53
CA TRP A 37 -4.42 21.08 -5.53
C TRP A 37 -4.78 20.06 -4.44
N TRP A 38 -4.00 18.98 -4.34
CA TRP A 38 -4.22 17.95 -3.32
C TRP A 38 -4.03 18.49 -1.90
N GLU A 39 -2.97 19.27 -1.68
CA GLU A 39 -2.70 19.94 -0.40
C GLU A 39 -3.83 20.91 -0.02
N LYS A 40 -4.27 21.76 -0.97
CA LYS A 40 -5.38 22.70 -0.75
C LYS A 40 -6.69 22.02 -0.35
N HIS A 41 -6.94 20.81 -0.84
CA HIS A 41 -8.21 20.10 -0.63
C HIS A 41 -8.11 18.96 0.40
N GLU A 42 -6.94 18.77 1.03
CA GLU A 42 -6.68 17.66 1.94
C GLU A 42 -7.70 17.58 3.08
N GLU A 43 -7.94 18.69 3.79
CA GLU A 43 -8.89 18.75 4.92
C GLU A 43 -10.31 18.37 4.51
N LEU A 44 -10.78 18.85 3.35
CA LEU A 44 -12.11 18.53 2.84
C LEU A 44 -12.22 17.05 2.45
N LEU A 45 -11.19 16.50 1.79
CA LEU A 45 -11.15 15.10 1.40
C LEU A 45 -11.07 14.19 2.63
N GLU A 46 -10.34 14.59 3.68
CA GLU A 46 -10.29 13.88 4.95
C GLU A 46 -11.63 13.91 5.67
N ALA A 47 -12.29 15.07 5.76
CA ALA A 47 -13.61 15.20 6.34
C ALA A 47 -14.65 14.34 5.60
N ALA A 48 -14.60 14.34 4.26
CA ALA A 48 -15.48 13.51 3.43
C ALA A 48 -15.24 12.01 3.65
N ARG A 49 -13.99 11.56 3.83
CA ARG A 49 -13.68 10.16 4.15
C ARG A 49 -14.15 9.77 5.56
N LYS A 50 -13.98 10.66 6.55
CA LYS A 50 -14.52 10.45 7.90
C LYS A 50 -16.05 10.35 7.89
N GLU A 51 -16.72 11.15 7.05
CA GLU A 51 -18.17 11.07 6.86
C GLU A 51 -18.60 9.77 6.16
N LEU A 52 -17.84 9.30 5.16
CA LEU A 52 -18.10 8.04 4.46
C LEU A 52 -18.01 6.83 5.41
N GLY A 53 -17.00 6.82 6.28
CA GLY A 53 -16.69 5.70 7.16
C GLY A 53 -16.10 4.48 6.43
N PRO A 54 -15.35 3.61 7.13
CA PRO A 54 -14.81 2.40 6.55
C PRO A 54 -15.90 1.34 6.33
N LEU A 55 -15.78 0.54 5.27
CA LEU A 55 -16.58 -0.67 5.11
C LEU A 55 -16.03 -1.80 6.02
N HIS A 56 -14.71 -1.88 6.17
CA HIS A 56 -13.97 -2.83 6.97
C HIS A 56 -12.91 -2.11 7.82
N GLU A 57 -13.26 -1.71 9.05
CA GLU A 57 -12.34 -1.00 9.94
C GLU A 57 -11.06 -1.80 10.25
N ASP A 58 -11.13 -3.13 10.27
CA ASP A 58 -10.01 -4.01 10.55
C ASP A 58 -8.88 -3.96 9.51
N VAL A 59 -9.15 -3.52 8.28
CA VAL A 59 -8.11 -3.48 7.24
C VAL A 59 -7.11 -2.33 7.41
N TYR A 60 -7.45 -1.34 8.24
CA TYR A 60 -6.58 -0.20 8.53
C TYR A 60 -5.52 -0.51 9.58
N HIS A 61 -5.60 -1.68 10.23
CA HIS A 61 -4.74 -2.04 11.34
C HIS A 61 -4.10 -3.41 11.11
N LEU A 62 -2.77 -3.45 11.06
CA LEU A 62 -2.05 -4.73 11.02
C LEU A 62 -2.31 -5.53 12.28
N CYS A 63 -2.25 -4.85 13.44
CA CYS A 63 -2.33 -5.44 14.77
C CYS A 63 -3.54 -4.88 15.52
N SER A 64 -4.23 -5.70 16.31
CA SER A 64 -5.24 -5.19 17.24
C SER A 64 -4.59 -4.42 18.39
N SER A 65 -5.30 -3.44 18.94
CA SER A 65 -4.88 -2.61 20.09
C SER A 65 -4.73 -3.37 21.41
N ARG A 66 -5.04 -4.67 21.44
CA ARG A 66 -5.03 -5.51 22.65
C ARG A 66 -4.12 -6.73 22.48
N GLY A 67 -2.92 -6.70 23.07
CA GLY A 67 -1.99 -7.85 23.11
C GLY A 67 -0.64 -7.53 22.47
N SER A 68 0.20 -8.55 22.29
CA SER A 68 1.46 -8.43 21.55
C SER A 68 1.18 -8.20 20.06
N GLU A 69 1.91 -7.28 19.42
CA GLU A 69 1.64 -6.85 18.03
C GLU A 69 1.57 -8.04 17.06
N LEU A 70 2.57 -8.94 17.06
CA LEU A 70 2.57 -10.10 16.18
C LEU A 70 1.48 -11.11 16.51
N GLU A 71 1.14 -11.29 17.79
CA GLU A 71 0.06 -12.20 18.19
C GLU A 71 -1.30 -11.71 17.69
N THR A 72 -1.49 -10.39 17.69
CA THR A 72 -2.76 -9.75 17.31
C THR A 72 -2.86 -9.43 15.82
N ALA A 73 -1.81 -9.69 15.04
CA ALA A 73 -1.78 -9.51 13.60
C ALA A 73 -2.51 -10.64 12.84
N SER A 74 -3.82 -10.81 13.10
CA SER A 74 -4.63 -11.89 12.51
C SER A 74 -4.71 -11.85 10.99
N CYS A 75 -4.46 -10.69 10.38
CA CYS A 75 -4.35 -10.52 8.93
C CYS A 75 -3.14 -11.25 8.34
N LEU A 76 -2.10 -11.54 9.13
CA LEU A 76 -0.91 -12.28 8.71
C LEU A 76 -1.12 -13.79 8.83
N LEU A 77 -0.56 -14.53 7.87
CA LEU A 77 -0.58 -15.99 7.91
C LEU A 77 0.08 -16.53 9.19
N PRO A 78 -0.50 -17.56 9.83
CA PRO A 78 0.03 -18.08 11.10
C PRO A 78 1.49 -18.53 11.01
N ALA A 79 1.91 -19.15 9.91
CA ALA A 79 3.29 -19.59 9.70
C ALA A 79 4.27 -18.40 9.69
N LEU A 80 3.91 -17.31 8.99
CA LEU A 80 4.72 -16.09 8.96
C LEU A 80 4.80 -15.46 10.35
N ARG A 81 3.68 -15.35 11.08
CA ARG A 81 3.68 -14.82 12.46
C ARG A 81 4.60 -15.61 13.38
N GLN A 82 4.56 -16.94 13.31
CA GLN A 82 5.43 -17.81 14.11
C GLN A 82 6.91 -17.59 13.76
N ALA A 83 7.24 -17.48 12.47
CA ALA A 83 8.59 -17.23 12.03
C ALA A 83 9.12 -15.84 12.48
N LEU A 84 8.29 -14.81 12.40
CA LEU A 84 8.62 -13.46 12.86
C LEU A 84 8.79 -13.39 14.38
N ALA A 85 8.00 -14.16 15.14
CA ALA A 85 8.11 -14.23 16.60
C ALA A 85 9.36 -15.02 17.05
N ASP A 86 9.71 -16.09 16.34
CA ASP A 86 10.95 -16.86 16.59
C ASP A 86 12.20 -16.05 16.25
N ALA A 87 12.13 -15.25 15.18
CA ALA A 87 13.17 -14.34 14.70
C ALA A 87 14.53 -14.98 14.38
N SER A 88 14.65 -16.31 14.41
CA SER A 88 15.88 -16.97 13.97
C SER A 88 16.04 -16.89 12.44
N PRO A 89 17.29 -16.83 11.94
CA PRO A 89 17.55 -16.87 10.50
C PRO A 89 16.88 -18.06 9.80
N ALA A 90 16.85 -19.23 10.45
CA ALA A 90 16.22 -20.43 9.91
C ALA A 90 14.70 -20.27 9.79
N ALA A 91 14.03 -19.73 10.81
CA ALA A 91 12.60 -19.50 10.78
C ALA A 91 12.21 -18.46 9.72
N LEU A 92 12.92 -17.34 9.64
CA LEU A 92 12.67 -16.31 8.62
C LEU A 92 12.89 -16.84 7.20
N ARG A 93 14.02 -17.54 6.96
CA ARG A 93 14.31 -18.15 5.65
C ARG A 93 13.30 -19.21 5.25
N SER A 94 12.69 -19.93 6.20
CA SER A 94 11.68 -20.95 5.90
C SER A 94 10.44 -20.38 5.20
N GLN A 95 10.16 -19.07 5.33
CA GLN A 95 9.04 -18.40 4.69
C GLN A 95 9.38 -17.94 3.26
N LEU A 96 10.67 -17.87 2.90
CA LEU A 96 11.15 -17.22 1.69
C LEU A 96 11.49 -18.24 0.59
N VAL A 97 11.02 -17.96 -0.62
CA VAL A 97 11.32 -18.73 -1.83
C VAL A 97 12.01 -17.80 -2.83
N GLU A 98 13.26 -18.11 -3.19
CA GLU A 98 13.95 -17.41 -4.29
C GLU A 98 13.23 -17.73 -5.62
N VAL A 99 12.83 -16.69 -6.34
CA VAL A 99 12.09 -16.80 -7.61
C VAL A 99 13.03 -16.67 -8.80
N CYS A 100 13.92 -15.68 -8.76
CA CYS A 100 14.90 -15.44 -9.81
C CYS A 100 16.05 -14.58 -9.28
N ARG A 101 17.05 -14.36 -10.14
CA ARG A 101 18.11 -13.38 -9.94
C ARG A 101 18.13 -12.41 -11.12
N ASP A 102 18.45 -11.15 -10.85
CA ASP A 102 18.72 -10.19 -11.91
C ASP A 102 20.08 -10.44 -12.59
N ALA A 103 20.39 -9.66 -13.63
CA ALA A 103 21.64 -9.78 -14.36
C ALA A 103 22.90 -9.50 -13.51
N ALA A 104 22.75 -8.82 -12.37
CA ALA A 104 23.82 -8.55 -11.41
C ALA A 104 23.92 -9.63 -10.31
N GLY A 105 23.08 -10.66 -10.37
CA GLY A 105 23.09 -11.80 -9.45
C GLY A 105 22.27 -11.60 -8.17
N TYR A 106 21.50 -10.52 -8.06
CA TYR A 106 20.68 -10.24 -6.89
C TYR A 106 19.37 -11.01 -6.92
N ALA A 107 19.07 -11.71 -5.82
CA ALA A 107 17.89 -12.57 -5.71
C ALA A 107 16.60 -11.78 -5.44
N VAL A 108 15.53 -12.20 -6.11
CA VAL A 108 14.14 -11.81 -5.87
C VAL A 108 13.45 -12.92 -5.09
N TYR A 109 12.79 -12.56 -3.99
CA TYR A 109 12.12 -13.52 -3.12
C TYR A 109 10.60 -13.34 -3.12
N ARG A 110 9.92 -14.46 -2.92
CA ARG A 110 8.48 -14.59 -2.70
C ARG A 110 8.22 -15.24 -1.35
N PHE A 111 7.19 -14.77 -0.65
CA PHE A 111 6.68 -15.39 0.57
C PHE A 111 5.20 -15.05 0.72
N ASP A 112 4.42 -15.93 1.35
CA ASP A 112 3.01 -15.66 1.60
C ASP A 112 2.84 -14.83 2.87
N ILE A 113 2.03 -13.76 2.79
CA ILE A 113 1.95 -12.75 3.84
C ILE A 113 0.57 -12.64 4.48
N PHE A 114 -0.46 -12.37 3.69
CA PHE A 114 -1.80 -12.06 4.19
C PHE A 114 -2.77 -13.24 4.08
N ALA A 115 -3.70 -13.31 5.03
CA ALA A 115 -4.82 -14.24 4.99
C ALA A 115 -5.78 -13.87 3.83
N PRO A 116 -6.26 -14.84 3.02
CA PRO A 116 -7.09 -14.55 1.85
C PRO A 116 -8.36 -13.76 2.16
N ASP A 117 -9.03 -14.05 3.28
CA ASP A 117 -10.24 -13.36 3.70
C ASP A 117 -9.99 -11.90 4.07
N TRP A 118 -8.79 -11.57 4.56
CA TRP A 118 -8.38 -10.20 4.81
C TRP A 118 -8.08 -9.48 3.49
N CYS A 119 -7.43 -10.15 2.52
CA CYS A 119 -7.25 -9.60 1.17
C CYS A 119 -8.60 -9.26 0.51
N ASP A 120 -9.61 -10.12 0.65
CA ASP A 120 -10.97 -9.87 0.13
C ASP A 120 -11.59 -8.61 0.76
N ARG A 121 -11.41 -8.41 2.07
CA ARG A 121 -11.86 -7.20 2.77
C ARG A 121 -11.12 -5.94 2.34
N VAL A 122 -9.80 -6.02 2.10
CA VAL A 122 -9.03 -4.90 1.54
C VAL A 122 -9.55 -4.51 0.16
N LEU A 123 -9.81 -5.50 -0.70
CA LEU A 123 -10.37 -5.26 -2.03
C LEU A 123 -11.75 -4.61 -1.95
N ALA A 124 -12.63 -5.11 -1.07
CA ALA A 124 -13.95 -4.53 -0.85
C ALA A 124 -13.88 -3.09 -0.30
N GLU A 125 -12.94 -2.80 0.60
CA GLU A 125 -12.70 -1.45 1.12
C GLU A 125 -12.25 -0.49 0.01
N LEU A 126 -11.34 -0.92 -0.86
CA LEU A 126 -10.87 -0.11 -1.98
C LEU A 126 -11.98 0.17 -3.00
N ASP A 127 -12.82 -0.83 -3.28
CA ASP A 127 -14.00 -0.67 -4.14
C ASP A 127 -15.03 0.28 -3.51
N HIS A 128 -15.25 0.22 -2.18
CA HIS A 128 -16.10 1.15 -1.43
C HIS A 128 -15.59 2.59 -1.53
N LEU A 129 -14.29 2.80 -1.31
CA LEU A 129 -13.64 4.10 -1.44
C LEU A 129 -13.78 4.67 -2.86
N GLU A 130 -13.61 3.85 -3.89
CA GLU A 130 -13.80 4.30 -5.27
C GLU A 130 -15.27 4.61 -5.59
N ALA A 131 -16.19 3.73 -5.19
CA ALA A 131 -17.63 3.88 -5.41
C ALA A 131 -18.21 5.12 -4.70
N SER A 132 -17.56 5.58 -3.62
CA SER A 132 -17.93 6.82 -2.91
C SER A 132 -17.92 8.06 -3.81
N GLY A 133 -17.10 8.04 -4.86
CA GLY A 133 -16.89 9.14 -5.77
C GLY A 133 -16.09 10.31 -5.19
N ILE A 134 -15.55 10.18 -3.97
CA ILE A 134 -14.58 11.13 -3.40
C ILE A 134 -13.26 11.01 -4.19
N PRO A 135 -12.60 12.12 -4.56
CA PRO A 135 -11.32 12.07 -5.28
C PRO A 135 -10.25 11.23 -4.56
N LEU A 136 -9.63 10.31 -5.31
CA LEU A 136 -8.51 9.48 -4.86
C LEU A 136 -7.22 9.94 -5.56
N ARG A 137 -6.16 10.17 -4.79
CA ARG A 137 -4.86 10.58 -5.33
C ARG A 137 -4.12 9.36 -5.87
N ARG A 138 -3.74 9.43 -7.14
CA ARG A 138 -3.00 8.37 -7.83
C ARG A 138 -1.52 8.41 -7.47
N PRO A 139 -0.81 7.27 -7.52
CA PRO A 139 0.59 7.21 -7.12
C PRO A 139 1.56 7.88 -8.10
N ASN A 140 1.26 7.85 -9.40
CA ASN A 140 2.07 8.47 -10.45
C ASN A 140 1.27 8.62 -11.75
N GLY A 141 1.80 9.37 -12.72
CA GLY A 141 1.21 9.57 -14.05
C GLY A 141 1.30 8.36 -15.00
N MET A 142 1.93 7.26 -14.58
CA MET A 142 2.02 6.01 -15.37
C MET A 142 0.82 5.09 -15.11
N ASN A 143 0.23 5.12 -13.92
CA ASN A 143 -0.95 4.36 -13.54
C ASN A 143 -2.18 5.26 -13.46
N ARG A 144 -3.10 5.14 -14.43
CA ARG A 144 -4.37 5.89 -14.44
C ARG A 144 -5.34 5.42 -13.36
N TYR A 145 -5.12 4.25 -12.75
CA TYR A 145 -6.00 3.71 -11.73
C TYR A 145 -5.21 3.18 -10.53
N GLY A 146 -5.55 3.69 -9.36
CA GLY A 146 -4.85 3.40 -8.12
C GLY A 146 -5.07 4.48 -7.07
N ALA A 147 -4.54 4.25 -5.88
CA ALA A 147 -4.62 5.20 -4.78
C ALA A 147 -3.37 5.14 -3.90
N ILE A 148 -2.91 6.29 -3.42
CA ILE A 148 -1.89 6.38 -2.37
C ILE A 148 -2.57 6.00 -1.04
N LEU A 149 -2.12 4.90 -0.44
CA LEU A 149 -2.74 4.31 0.75
C LEU A 149 -2.59 5.18 1.99
N SER A 150 -1.51 5.96 2.09
CA SER A 150 -1.32 6.88 3.21
C SER A 150 -2.38 8.00 3.23
N ASN A 151 -2.82 8.48 2.07
CA ASN A 151 -3.92 9.45 1.97
C ASN A 151 -5.29 8.86 2.32
N LEU A 152 -5.38 7.53 2.40
CA LEU A 152 -6.61 6.80 2.73
C LEU A 152 -6.65 6.37 4.20
N GLY A 153 -5.60 6.64 4.98
CA GLY A 153 -5.55 6.30 6.41
C GLY A 153 -4.84 4.98 6.75
N PHE A 154 -4.25 4.29 5.77
CA PHE A 154 -3.54 3.02 6.02
C PHE A 154 -2.12 3.19 6.59
N GLN A 155 -1.60 4.41 6.68
CA GLN A 155 -0.19 4.65 7.01
C GLN A 155 0.19 4.15 8.41
N GLU A 156 -0.46 4.68 9.44
CA GLU A 156 -0.06 4.47 10.84
C GLU A 156 -0.45 3.08 11.34
N GLY A 157 -1.66 2.63 11.03
CA GLY A 157 -2.19 1.36 11.55
C GLY A 157 -1.71 0.13 10.78
N LEU A 158 -1.46 0.24 9.47
CA LEU A 158 -1.13 -0.90 8.61
C LEU A 158 0.31 -0.82 8.08
N LEU A 159 0.65 0.21 7.31
CA LEU A 159 1.90 0.24 6.53
C LEU A 159 3.15 0.36 7.40
N GLN A 160 3.13 1.23 8.41
CA GLN A 160 4.27 1.38 9.34
C GLN A 160 4.53 0.10 10.14
N PRO A 161 3.53 -0.55 10.79
CA PRO A 161 3.72 -1.84 11.43
C PRO A 161 4.15 -2.93 10.44
N LEU A 162 3.61 -2.97 9.22
CA LEU A 162 3.97 -3.96 8.21
C LEU A 162 5.46 -3.87 7.86
N MET A 163 5.96 -2.65 7.66
CA MET A 163 7.37 -2.42 7.39
C MET A 163 8.24 -2.81 8.59
N ARG A 164 7.86 -2.38 9.79
CA ARG A 164 8.63 -2.63 11.02
C ARG A 164 8.67 -4.11 11.42
N LEU A 165 7.53 -4.79 11.36
CA LEU A 165 7.34 -6.14 11.91
C LEU A 165 7.55 -7.25 10.89
N VAL A 166 7.40 -6.97 9.59
CA VAL A 166 7.50 -8.00 8.54
C VAL A 166 8.66 -7.71 7.60
N VAL A 167 8.62 -6.57 6.90
CA VAL A 167 9.57 -6.31 5.82
C VAL A 167 10.99 -6.14 6.35
N LYS A 168 11.19 -5.33 7.39
CA LYS A 168 12.51 -5.04 7.95
C LYS A 168 13.21 -6.30 8.49
N PRO A 169 12.58 -7.19 9.28
CA PRO A 169 13.20 -8.45 9.70
C PRO A 169 13.64 -9.33 8.52
N LEU A 170 12.76 -9.52 7.51
CA LEU A 170 13.07 -10.33 6.34
C LEU A 170 14.19 -9.71 5.49
N ALA A 171 14.15 -8.40 5.28
CA ALA A 171 15.15 -7.68 4.50
C ALA A 171 16.53 -7.72 5.15
N ARG A 172 16.60 -7.61 6.49
CA ARG A 172 17.86 -7.70 7.24
C ARG A 172 18.44 -9.11 7.24
N GLU A 173 17.59 -10.14 7.19
CA GLU A 173 18.05 -11.52 7.04
C GLU A 173 18.59 -11.80 5.63
N LEU A 174 17.96 -11.22 4.61
CA LEU A 174 18.34 -11.42 3.21
C LEU A 174 19.56 -10.59 2.80
N TRP A 175 19.65 -9.35 3.29
CA TRP A 175 20.62 -8.34 2.87
C TRP A 175 21.19 -7.55 4.06
N PRO A 176 21.81 -8.23 5.05
CA PRO A 176 22.36 -7.57 6.25
C PRO A 176 23.44 -6.52 5.92
N GLU A 177 24.09 -6.61 4.77
CA GLU A 177 25.09 -5.64 4.30
C GLU A 177 24.50 -4.32 3.76
N TRP A 178 23.19 -4.28 3.46
CA TRP A 178 22.54 -3.12 2.85
C TRP A 178 21.36 -2.57 3.64
N VAL A 179 20.89 -3.30 4.65
CA VAL A 179 19.76 -2.90 5.50
C VAL A 179 20.23 -2.77 6.94
N ASP A 180 20.55 -1.55 7.33
CA ASP A 180 20.95 -1.22 8.69
C ASP A 180 19.74 -1.32 9.66
N PRO A 181 19.97 -1.58 10.96
CA PRO A 181 18.95 -1.37 11.99
C PRO A 181 18.16 -0.06 11.91
N MET A 182 18.73 1.01 11.34
CA MET A 182 18.09 2.32 11.17
C MET A 182 17.40 2.51 9.82
N ASP A 183 17.49 1.55 8.89
CA ASP A 183 16.80 1.60 7.60
C ASP A 183 15.33 1.16 7.70
N CYS A 184 14.58 1.31 6.60
CA CYS A 184 13.17 0.91 6.49
C CYS A 184 12.24 1.62 7.49
N ASN A 185 12.54 2.88 7.83
CA ASN A 185 11.73 3.69 8.74
C ASN A 185 10.68 4.56 8.01
N GLU A 186 10.84 4.74 6.70
CA GLU A 186 9.90 5.45 5.84
C GLU A 186 9.17 4.45 4.94
N THR A 187 7.88 4.71 4.69
CA THR A 187 7.02 3.84 3.87
C THR A 187 6.17 4.69 2.94
N TYR A 188 6.15 4.30 1.67
CA TYR A 188 5.27 4.87 0.66
C TYR A 188 4.45 3.73 0.04
N GLY A 189 3.21 3.58 0.50
CA GLY A 189 2.30 2.54 0.04
C GLY A 189 1.28 3.07 -0.95
N PHE A 190 1.07 2.34 -2.03
CA PHE A 190 0.01 2.61 -3.00
C PHE A 190 -0.56 1.31 -3.57
N VAL A 191 -1.79 1.36 -4.06
CA VAL A 191 -2.42 0.29 -4.83
C VAL A 191 -2.50 0.71 -6.29
N VAL A 192 -2.28 -0.25 -7.19
CA VAL A 192 -2.49 -0.11 -8.63
C VAL A 192 -3.62 -1.05 -9.02
N ARG A 193 -4.50 -0.60 -9.91
CA ARG A 193 -5.53 -1.46 -10.49
C ARG A 193 -5.27 -1.63 -11.98
N TYR A 194 -5.28 -2.90 -12.40
CA TYR A 194 -5.26 -3.27 -13.81
C TYR A 194 -6.64 -3.75 -14.25
N ARG A 195 -7.14 -3.27 -15.38
CA ARG A 195 -8.31 -3.84 -16.09
C ARG A 195 -7.99 -3.98 -17.57
N ILE A 196 -8.57 -4.99 -18.21
CA ILE A 196 -8.44 -5.20 -19.66
C ILE A 196 -9.01 -3.96 -20.38
N GLY A 197 -8.19 -3.32 -21.21
CA GLY A 197 -8.53 -2.08 -21.92
C GLY A 197 -8.17 -0.79 -21.17
N GLU A 198 -7.65 -0.88 -19.94
CA GLU A 198 -6.98 0.23 -19.23
C GLU A 198 -5.45 0.18 -19.49
N ASP A 199 -4.61 0.74 -18.61
CA ASP A 199 -3.17 0.97 -18.86
C ASP A 199 -2.41 -0.23 -19.44
N VAL A 200 -1.98 -0.10 -20.71
CA VAL A 200 -1.32 -1.16 -21.49
C VAL A 200 0.21 -1.04 -21.49
N GLU A 201 0.76 0.05 -20.94
CA GLU A 201 2.19 0.37 -20.99
C GLU A 201 2.68 0.80 -19.60
N LEU A 202 3.38 -0.09 -18.89
CA LEU A 202 4.24 0.29 -17.78
C LEU A 202 5.63 0.57 -18.36
N ALA A 203 6.11 1.81 -18.27
CA ALA A 203 7.49 2.10 -18.63
C ALA A 203 8.43 1.43 -17.61
N GLU A 204 9.55 0.90 -18.07
CA GLU A 204 10.62 0.44 -17.17
C GLU A 204 11.03 1.59 -16.25
N HIS A 205 10.96 1.35 -14.95
CA HIS A 205 11.38 2.30 -13.93
C HIS A 205 12.01 1.55 -12.75
N ALA A 206 12.88 2.25 -12.04
CA ALA A 206 13.44 1.78 -10.78
C ALA A 206 12.70 2.47 -9.63
N ASP A 207 12.36 1.71 -8.60
CA ASP A 207 11.82 2.29 -7.37
C ASP A 207 12.90 3.01 -6.57
N THR A 208 12.52 4.12 -5.96
CA THR A 208 13.38 4.85 -5.01
C THR A 208 13.17 4.30 -3.60
N SER A 209 13.63 3.07 -3.36
CA SER A 209 13.48 2.37 -2.07
C SER A 209 14.73 1.54 -1.73
N ASN A 210 14.98 1.28 -0.43
CA ASN A 210 15.95 0.26 -0.01
C ASN A 210 15.43 -1.15 -0.35
N VAL A 211 14.13 -1.35 -0.15
CA VAL A 211 13.40 -2.59 -0.36
C VAL A 211 12.01 -2.24 -0.89
N THR A 212 11.60 -2.88 -1.98
CA THR A 212 10.21 -2.84 -2.45
C THR A 212 9.51 -4.15 -2.09
N LEU A 213 8.29 -4.06 -1.55
CA LEU A 213 7.38 -5.20 -1.38
C LEU A 213 6.20 -5.03 -2.35
N ASN A 214 6.08 -5.92 -3.34
CA ASN A 214 4.90 -5.97 -4.21
C ASN A 214 3.87 -6.98 -3.71
N VAL A 215 2.64 -6.48 -3.54
CA VAL A 215 1.53 -7.19 -2.91
C VAL A 215 0.46 -7.56 -3.94
N CYS A 216 0.21 -8.86 -4.17
CA CYS A 216 -0.88 -9.33 -5.01
C CYS A 216 -2.06 -9.85 -4.16
N PRO A 217 -3.14 -9.08 -3.99
CA PRO A 217 -4.26 -9.47 -3.12
C PRO A 217 -5.20 -10.51 -3.75
N LEU A 218 -5.09 -10.81 -5.05
CA LEU A 218 -6.02 -11.71 -5.75
C LEU A 218 -5.57 -13.17 -5.66
N ALA A 219 -6.38 -14.02 -5.03
CA ALA A 219 -6.12 -15.46 -4.96
C ALA A 219 -6.15 -16.18 -6.33
N SER A 220 -6.79 -15.58 -7.34
CA SER A 220 -7.07 -16.20 -8.65
C SER A 220 -6.04 -15.93 -9.75
N TYR A 221 -5.07 -15.03 -9.52
CA TYR A 221 -3.96 -14.80 -10.44
C TYR A 221 -2.68 -15.33 -9.80
N GLY A 222 -2.32 -16.56 -10.15
CA GLY A 222 -1.15 -17.27 -9.63
C GLY A 222 0.19 -16.65 -10.02
N PHE A 223 0.49 -15.46 -9.51
CA PHE A 223 1.81 -14.85 -9.51
C PHE A 223 2.06 -14.24 -8.14
N GLY A 224 3.06 -14.78 -7.47
CA GLY A 224 3.32 -14.45 -6.09
C GLY A 224 3.92 -13.07 -5.87
N TRP A 225 4.24 -12.84 -4.62
CA TRP A 225 4.86 -11.65 -4.05
C TRP A 225 6.28 -11.47 -4.60
N HIS A 226 6.62 -10.25 -5.04
CA HIS A 226 7.95 -9.94 -5.58
C HIS A 226 8.61 -8.86 -4.72
N ALA A 227 9.66 -9.23 -3.98
CA ALA A 227 10.61 -8.25 -3.46
C ALA A 227 11.65 -7.97 -4.54
N CYS A 228 11.50 -6.87 -5.29
CA CYS A 228 12.46 -6.46 -6.31
C CYS A 228 13.47 -5.48 -5.70
N ARG A 229 14.77 -5.74 -5.89
CA ARG A 229 15.83 -4.76 -5.65
C ARG A 229 16.07 -3.95 -6.92
N ARG A 230 16.33 -2.66 -6.71
CA ARG A 230 17.06 -1.74 -7.59
C ARG A 230 18.08 -2.45 -8.51
N ALA A 231 17.82 -2.41 -9.82
CA ALA A 231 18.89 -2.34 -10.80
C ALA A 231 19.52 -0.94 -10.69
N SER A 232 20.70 -0.84 -10.11
CA SER A 232 21.53 0.34 -10.29
C SER A 232 22.94 -0.07 -10.55
N PHE A 233 23.26 -0.05 -11.85
CA PHE A 233 24.59 0.19 -12.35
C PHE A 233 25.09 1.50 -11.72
N HIS A 234 26.11 1.39 -10.86
CA HIS A 234 27.16 2.41 -10.82
C HIS A 234 28.26 1.94 -11.74
#